data_AF-A0A183KSV9-F1
#
_entry.id   AF-A0A183KSV9-F1
#
_cell.length_a   1.000
_cell.length_b   1.000
_cell.length_c   1.000
_cell.angle_alpha   90.00
_cell.angle_beta   90.00
_cell.angle_gamma   90.00
#
_symmetry.space_group_name_H-M   'P 1'
#
loop_
_entity.id
_entity.type
_entity.pdbx_description
1 polymer ?
#
loop_
_entity_poly.entity_id
_entity_poly.type
_entity_poly.pdbx_seq_one_letter_code
_entity_poly.pdbx_strand_id
1 'polypeptide(L)'
;MELTLAKALCRLPDILLKIQNDFLLHSLCDYLYDLSCDFTNFYDACYCIERNQETGDVQINKERIVLCEATARVMKCGFDILGIETVEKM
;
A
#
# COMPACT_ATOMS: atom_id res chain seq x y z
N MET A 1 -1.08 -13.83 0.91
CA MET A 1 -1.31 -12.43 1.36
C MET A 1 -0.59 -11.43 0.49
N GLU A 2 0.68 -11.66 0.16
CA GLU A 2 1.43 -10.85 -0.84
C GLU A 2 0.69 -10.68 -2.17
N LEU A 3 0.10 -11.76 -2.70
CA LEU A 3 -0.66 -11.70 -3.96
C LEU A 3 -1.94 -10.85 -3.86
N THR A 4 -2.56 -10.78 -2.68
CA THR A 4 -3.77 -9.97 -2.46
C THR A 4 -3.42 -8.49 -2.55
N LEU A 5 -2.37 -8.08 -1.83
CA LEU A 5 -1.85 -6.71 -1.88
C LEU A 5 -1.41 -6.35 -3.31
N ALA A 6 -0.66 -7.22 -3.99
CA ALA A 6 -0.25 -6.99 -5.37
C ALA A 6 -1.43 -6.78 -6.32
N LYS A 7 -2.51 -7.57 -6.17
CA LYS A 7 -3.74 -7.38 -6.95
C LYS A 7 -4.44 -6.06 -6.61
N ALA A 8 -4.48 -5.66 -5.34
CA ALA A 8 -5.04 -4.39 -4.92
C ALA A 8 -4.27 -3.20 -5.52
N LEU A 9 -2.94 -3.26 -5.57
CA LEU A 9 -2.11 -2.24 -6.21
C LEU A 9 -2.41 -2.09 -7.71
N CYS A 10 -2.61 -3.22 -8.42
CA CYS A 10 -2.95 -3.20 -9.84
C CYS A 10 -4.35 -2.66 -10.16
N ARG A 11 -5.24 -2.50 -9.17
CA ARG A 11 -6.60 -1.96 -9.36
C ARG A 11 -6.67 -0.44 -9.43
N LEU A 12 -5.62 0.29 -9.04
CA LEU A 12 -5.59 1.75 -9.09
C LEU A 12 -6.09 2.33 -10.44
N PRO A 13 -5.58 1.92 -11.62
CA PRO A 13 -6.03 2.47 -12.90
C PRO A 13 -7.53 2.27 -13.16
N ASP A 14 -8.10 1.14 -12.74
CA ASP A 14 -9.53 0.86 -12.91
C ASP A 14 -10.37 1.83 -12.06
N ILE A 15 -9.94 2.10 -10.82
CA ILE A 15 -10.58 3.08 -9.94
C ILE A 15 -10.48 4.49 -10.52
N LEU A 16 -9.32 4.86 -11.08
CA LEU A 16 -9.12 6.16 -11.74
C LEU A 16 -10.04 6.35 -12.96
N LEU A 17 -10.20 5.31 -13.78
CA LEU A 17 -11.15 5.34 -14.90
C LEU A 17 -12.60 5.47 -14.41
N LYS A 18 -12.94 4.77 -13.31
CA LYS A 18 -14.28 4.84 -12.72
C LYS A 18 -14.59 6.26 -12.21
N ILE A 19 -13.72 6.86 -11.41
CA ILE A 19 -13.95 8.23 -10.91
C ILE A 19 -13.99 9.26 -12.03
N GLN A 20 -13.27 9.05 -13.14
CA GLN A 20 -13.31 9.91 -14.31
C GLN A 20 -14.67 9.87 -15.02
N ASN A 21 -15.29 8.69 -15.09
CA ASN A 21 -16.60 8.51 -15.75
C ASN A 21 -17.75 8.94 -14.84
N ASP A 22 -17.70 8.55 -13.57
CA ASP A 22 -18.80 8.74 -12.61
C ASP A 22 -18.74 10.12 -11.93
N PHE A 23 -17.59 10.80 -11.96
CA PHE A 23 -17.30 12.02 -11.19
C PHE A 23 -17.51 11.87 -9.67
N LEU A 24 -17.35 10.64 -9.18
CA LEU A 24 -17.59 10.28 -7.78
C LEU A 24 -16.30 9.86 -7.07
N LEU A 25 -15.74 10.77 -6.27
CA LEU A 25 -14.47 10.57 -5.57
C LEU A 25 -14.53 9.57 -4.40
N HIS A 26 -15.72 9.25 -3.86
CA HIS A 26 -15.84 8.32 -2.74
C HIS A 26 -15.26 6.92 -3.07
N SER A 27 -15.36 6.47 -4.33
CA SER A 27 -14.79 5.19 -4.76
C SER A 27 -13.26 5.16 -4.64
N LEU A 28 -12.58 6.32 -4.74
CA LEU A 28 -11.15 6.41 -4.49
C LEU A 28 -10.84 6.29 -2.99
N CYS A 29 -11.63 6.92 -2.14
CA CYS A 29 -11.48 6.83 -0.69
C CYS A 29 -11.70 5.38 -0.20
N ASP A 30 -12.74 4.71 -0.69
CA ASP A 30 -13.02 3.30 -0.37
C ASP A 30 -11.85 2.40 -0.80
N TYR A 31 -11.31 2.61 -2.00
CA TYR A 31 -10.13 1.89 -2.49
C TYR A 31 -8.89 2.11 -1.61
N LEU A 32 -8.61 3.35 -1.21
CA LEU A 32 -7.45 3.65 -0.34
C LEU A 32 -7.60 3.01 1.04
N TYR A 33 -8.83 2.98 1.57
CA TYR A 33 -9.14 2.30 2.82
C TYR A 33 -8.91 0.79 2.71
N ASP A 34 -9.47 0.14 1.69
CA ASP A 34 -9.28 -1.29 1.45
C ASP A 34 -7.79 -1.64 1.28
N LEU A 35 -7.03 -0.80 0.54
CA LEU A 35 -5.59 -0.98 0.36
C LEU A 35 -4.83 -0.91 1.69
N SER A 36 -5.24 -0.02 2.60
CA SER A 36 -4.64 0.09 3.94
C SER A 36 -4.92 -1.14 4.82
N CYS A 37 -6.12 -1.71 4.72
CA CYS A 37 -6.48 -2.95 5.42
C CYS A 37 -5.67 -4.13 4.88
N ASP A 38 -5.55 -4.25 3.55
CA ASP A 38 -4.74 -5.28 2.90
C ASP A 38 -3.26 -5.16 3.25
N PHE A 39 -2.74 -3.92 3.33
CA PHE A 39 -1.36 -3.65 3.74
C PHE A 39 -1.13 -4.05 5.20
N THR A 40 -2.04 -3.71 6.11
CA THR A 40 -1.93 -4.07 7.54
C THR A 40 -1.88 -5.58 7.71
N ASN A 41 -2.80 -6.29 7.03
CA ASN A 41 -2.80 -7.75 7.02
C ASN A 41 -1.45 -8.28 6.51
N PHE A 42 -0.98 -7.81 5.34
CA PHE A 42 0.31 -8.20 4.78
C PHE A 42 1.47 -7.99 5.76
N TYR A 43 1.53 -6.84 6.41
CA TYR A 43 2.59 -6.50 7.34
C TYR A 43 2.60 -7.41 8.58
N ASP A 44 1.43 -7.77 9.10
CA ASP A 44 1.30 -8.66 10.26
C ASP A 44 1.69 -10.12 9.93
N ALA A 45 1.36 -10.60 8.73
CA ALA A 45 1.62 -12.00 8.37
C ALA A 45 2.99 -12.24 7.74
N CYS A 46 3.66 -11.21 7.22
CA CYS A 46 4.89 -11.34 6.45
C CYS A 46 5.99 -10.43 6.99
N TYR A 47 6.90 -10.98 7.79
CA TYR A 47 8.05 -10.24 8.30
C TYR A 47 8.93 -9.69 7.17
N CYS A 48 9.00 -8.36 7.08
CA CYS A 48 9.82 -7.66 6.09
C CYS A 48 11.29 -7.58 6.54
N ILE A 49 11.49 -7.41 7.85
CA ILE A 49 12.80 -7.33 8.51
C ILE A 49 12.75 -8.29 9.70
N GLU A 50 13.50 -9.38 9.61
CA GLU A 50 13.68 -10.31 10.71
C GLU A 50 15.01 -10.02 11.38
N ARG A 51 14.97 -9.74 12.69
CA ARG A 51 16.18 -9.54 13.48
C ARG A 51 16.32 -10.71 14.43
N ASN A 52 17.38 -11.49 14.26
CA ASN A 52 17.67 -12.59 15.14
C ASN A 52 18.22 -12.04 16.47
N GLN A 53 17.46 -12.21 17.56
CA GLN A 53 17.81 -11.64 18.88
C GLN A 53 19.09 -12.25 19.47
N GLU A 54 19.46 -13.46 19.05
CA GLU A 54 20.61 -14.19 19.61
C GLU A 54 21.93 -13.91 18.86
N THR A 55 21.90 -13.81 17.52
CA THR A 55 23.11 -13.57 16.71
C THR A 55 23.30 -12.12 16.27
N GLY A 56 22.25 -11.30 16.37
CA GLY A 56 22.25 -9.91 15.89
C GLY A 56 22.11 -9.77 14.37
N ASP A 57 21.97 -10.88 13.64
CA ASP A 57 21.80 -10.88 12.18
C ASP A 57 20.43 -10.33 11.77
N VAL A 58 20.44 -9.50 10.73
CA VAL A 58 19.24 -8.90 10.14
C VAL A 58 19.01 -9.54 8.78
N GLN A 59 17.93 -10.31 8.65
CA GLN A 59 17.44 -10.77 7.36
C GLN A 59 16.46 -9.75 6.80
N ILE A 60 16.81 -9.21 5.63
CA ILE A 60 16.00 -8.21 4.92
C ILE A 60 15.41 -8.87 3.69
N ASN A 61 14.09 -9.03 3.69
CA ASN A 61 13.36 -9.54 2.53
C ASN A 61 13.11 -8.41 1.53
N LYS A 62 14.03 -8.25 0.57
CA LYS A 62 13.99 -7.17 -0.45
C LYS A 62 12.69 -7.17 -1.26
N GLU A 63 12.15 -8.35 -1.59
CA GLU A 63 10.90 -8.49 -2.34
C GLU A 63 9.71 -7.86 -1.60
N ARG A 64 9.64 -8.07 -0.28
CA ARG A 64 8.60 -7.51 0.58
C ARG A 64 8.75 -6.00 0.75
N ILE A 65 9.99 -5.50 0.82
CA ILE A 65 10.26 -4.05 0.85
C ILE A 65 9.75 -3.36 -0.43
N VAL A 66 9.91 -4.00 -1.59
CA VAL A 66 9.39 -3.45 -2.86
C VAL A 66 7.87 -3.33 -2.82
N LEU A 67 7.16 -4.28 -2.20
CA LEU A 67 5.70 -4.16 -2.01
C LEU A 67 5.32 -3.00 -1.09
N CYS A 68 6.07 -2.76 -0.02
CA CYS A 68 5.85 -1.60 0.86
C CYS A 68 6.03 -0.28 0.10
N GLU A 69 7.12 -0.16 -0.66
CA GLU A 69 7.42 1.02 -1.48
C GLU A 69 6.34 1.24 -2.56
N ALA A 70 5.89 0.17 -3.22
CA ALA A 70 4.82 0.25 -4.21
C ALA A 70 3.51 0.74 -3.58
N THR A 71 3.18 0.24 -2.38
CA THR A 71 1.99 0.68 -1.63
C THR A 71 2.06 2.15 -1.25
N ALA A 72 3.21 2.62 -0.77
CA ALA A 72 3.44 4.02 -0.43
C ALA A 72 3.24 4.95 -1.65
N ARG A 73 3.74 4.56 -2.83
CA ARG A 73 3.57 5.33 -4.08
C ARG A 73 2.11 5.41 -4.52
N VAL A 74 1.38 4.30 -4.43
CA VAL A 74 -0.05 4.25 -4.77
C VAL A 74 -0.87 5.11 -3.81
N MET A 75 -0.63 5.00 -2.51
CA MET A 75 -1.30 5.85 -1.51
C MET A 75 -1.01 7.33 -1.72
N LYS A 76 0.25 7.68 -1.96
CA LYS A 76 0.64 9.07 -2.27
C LYS A 76 -0.11 9.61 -3.49
N CYS A 77 -0.16 8.83 -4.57
CA CYS A 77 -0.91 9.21 -5.76
C CYS A 77 -2.41 9.45 -5.47
N GLY A 78 -3.03 8.58 -4.67
CA GLY A 78 -4.43 8.77 -4.25
C GLY A 78 -4.64 10.01 -3.39
N PHE A 79 -3.73 10.27 -2.44
CA PHE A 79 -3.80 11.46 -1.59
C PHE A 79 -3.55 12.76 -2.37
N ASP A 80 -2.62 12.76 -3.33
CA ASP A 80 -2.39 13.90 -4.23
C ASP A 80 -3.65 14.24 -5.03
N ILE A 81 -4.41 13.24 -5.50
CA ILE A 81 -5.69 13.42 -6.20
C ILE A 81 -6.76 14.00 -5.27
N LEU A 82 -6.77 13.58 -4.00
CA LEU A 82 -7.70 14.10 -2.99
C LEU A 82 -7.29 15.48 -2.45
N GLY A 83 -6.10 15.98 -2.79
CA GLY A 83 -5.57 17.24 -2.26
C GLY A 83 -5.08 17.15 -0.81
N ILE A 84 -4.71 15.96 -0.36
CA ILE A 84 -4.19 15.71 1.00
C ILE A 84 -2.67 15.65 0.95
N GLU A 85 -2.00 16.56 1.66
CA GLU A 85 -0.55 16.51 1.81
C GLU A 85 -0.12 15.35 2.73
N THR A 86 0.78 14.52 2.23
CA THR A 86 1.32 13.38 2.98
C THR A 86 2.51 13.80 3.84
N VAL A 87 2.62 13.24 5.05
CA VAL A 87 3.78 13.41 5.93
C VAL A 87 4.67 12.17 5.85
N GLU A 88 5.97 12.35 5.62
CA GLU A 88 6.91 11.23 5.52
C GLU A 88 7.32 10.66 6.89
N LYS A 89 7.19 11.48 7.94
CA LYS A 89 7.43 11.09 9.33
C LYS A 89 6.41 11.80 10.21
N MET A 90 5.74 11.04 11.08
CA MET A 90 5.00 11.57 12.23
C MET A 90 5.94 11.76 13.42
#